data_AF-B2D2D3-F1
#
_entry.id   AF-B2D2D3-F1
#
_cell.length_a   1.000
_cell.length_b   1.000
_cell.length_c   1.000
_cell.angle_alpha   90.00
_cell.angle_beta   90.00
_cell.angle_gamma   90.00
#
_symmetry.space_group_name_H-M   'P 1'
#
loop_
_entity.id
_entity.type
_entity.pdbx_description
1 polymer ?
#
loop_
_entity_poly.entity_id
_entity_poly.type
_entity_poly.pdbx_seq_one_letter_code
_entity_poly.pdbx_strand_id
1 'polypeptide(L)'
;YTNRDLKAEFHNGRLTGLKQARALRKVGDCERQVEGTNITWSCTVEFTALKAAYDGSARGENLAGINRSLDVEANFLHPRGVIQVQFFRSTLPILKSWRVLPLDMSLSFSREPDLNAQRRKSLEDEMKRHIGEAVTGVLYGPFQQDLNGTVSDAMVLRASFWR
;
A
#
# COMPACT_ATOMS: atom_id res chain seq x y z
N TYR A 1 -26.15 26.73 4.28
CA TYR A 1 -24.90 26.86 5.06
C TYR A 1 -25.05 26.09 6.36
N THR A 2 -24.33 24.97 6.51
CA THR A 2 -24.21 24.23 7.77
C THR A 2 -22.96 24.72 8.51
N ASN A 3 -23.16 25.51 9.57
CA ASN A 3 -22.10 26.17 10.36
C ASN A 3 -21.53 25.25 11.47
N ARG A 4 -21.41 23.94 11.21
CA ARG A 4 -20.87 22.97 12.17
C ARG A 4 -19.64 22.30 11.58
N ASP A 5 -18.57 22.23 12.37
CA ASP A 5 -17.37 21.49 12.00
C ASP A 5 -17.72 20.01 11.75
N LEU A 6 -17.22 19.46 10.66
CA LEU A 6 -17.32 18.02 10.40
C LEU A 6 -16.42 17.31 11.41
N LYS A 7 -16.97 16.36 12.14
CA LYS A 7 -16.19 15.42 12.96
C LYS A 7 -16.43 14.03 12.41
N ALA A 8 -15.37 13.37 11.96
CA ALA A 8 -15.40 12.02 11.45
C ALA A 8 -14.35 11.18 12.16
N GLU A 9 -14.72 9.96 12.52
CA GLU A 9 -13.86 8.99 13.17
C GLU A 9 -13.88 7.71 12.35
N PHE A 10 -12.68 7.16 12.10
CA PHE A 10 -12.48 5.94 11.32
C PHE A 10 -11.64 4.96 12.13
N HIS A 11 -12.05 3.70 12.14
CA HIS A 11 -11.45 2.64 12.92
C HIS A 11 -11.45 1.32 12.13
N ASN A 12 -10.89 0.26 12.73
CA ASN A 12 -10.83 -1.08 12.15
C ASN A 12 -10.22 -1.11 10.74
N GLY A 13 -9.13 -0.36 10.54
CA GLY A 13 -8.41 -0.32 9.27
C GLY A 13 -7.97 -1.72 8.83
N ARG A 14 -8.30 -2.08 7.59
CA ARG A 14 -7.97 -3.37 6.98
C ARG A 14 -7.22 -3.14 5.67
N LEU A 15 -6.04 -3.74 5.53
CA LEU A 15 -5.27 -3.74 4.29
C LEU A 15 -5.31 -5.14 3.67
N THR A 16 -5.71 -5.22 2.40
CA THR A 16 -5.84 -6.47 1.67
C THR A 16 -4.96 -6.50 0.42
N GLY A 17 -4.75 -7.68 -0.14
CA GLY A 17 -4.00 -7.88 -1.39
C GLY A 17 -2.52 -8.22 -1.22
N LEU A 18 -1.95 -8.12 0.00
CA LEU A 18 -0.52 -8.35 0.23
C LEU A 18 -0.10 -9.82 0.33
N LYS A 19 -0.98 -10.71 0.81
CA LYS A 19 -0.65 -12.13 1.09
C LYS A 19 -1.01 -13.10 -0.05
N GLN A 20 -1.43 -12.59 -1.19
CA GLN A 20 -1.84 -13.42 -2.31
C GLN A 20 -0.61 -13.91 -3.08
N ALA A 21 -0.67 -15.10 -3.68
CA ALA A 21 0.44 -15.68 -4.47
C ALA A 21 0.92 -14.78 -5.63
N ARG A 22 0.14 -13.76 -6.02
CA ARG A 22 0.47 -12.76 -7.05
C ARG A 22 0.27 -11.33 -6.54
N ALA A 23 0.53 -11.09 -5.25
CA ALA A 23 0.41 -9.76 -4.65
C ALA A 23 1.23 -8.70 -5.38
N LEU A 24 2.39 -9.08 -5.91
CA LEU A 24 3.25 -8.24 -6.74
C LEU A 24 3.36 -8.80 -8.16
N ARG A 25 3.36 -7.89 -9.13
CA ARG A 25 3.61 -8.18 -10.55
C ARG A 25 4.76 -7.32 -11.05
N LYS A 26 5.72 -7.92 -11.76
CA LYS A 26 6.78 -7.18 -12.46
C LYS A 26 6.16 -6.25 -13.52
N VAL A 27 6.64 -5.01 -13.57
CA VAL A 27 6.28 -4.02 -14.60
C VAL A 27 7.52 -3.68 -15.40
N GLY A 28 7.45 -3.84 -16.72
CA GLY A 28 8.59 -3.63 -17.61
C GLY A 28 9.72 -4.62 -17.35
N ASP A 29 10.92 -4.29 -17.82
CA ASP A 29 12.11 -5.10 -17.61
C ASP A 29 12.88 -4.66 -16.37
N CYS A 30 13.61 -5.61 -15.78
CA CYS A 30 14.48 -5.31 -14.66
C CYS A 30 15.84 -4.86 -15.20
N GLU A 31 16.41 -3.87 -14.54
CA GLU A 31 17.76 -3.40 -14.83
C GLU A 31 18.78 -4.24 -14.09
N ARG A 32 19.84 -4.65 -14.79
CA ARG A 32 20.95 -5.40 -14.22
C ARG A 32 22.17 -4.51 -14.11
N GLN A 33 22.70 -4.38 -12.91
CA GLN A 33 23.95 -3.67 -12.63
C GLN A 33 25.00 -4.65 -12.12
N VAL A 34 26.24 -4.54 -12.61
CA VAL A 34 27.36 -5.39 -12.22
C VAL A 34 28.47 -4.51 -11.65
N GLU A 35 28.81 -4.74 -10.39
CA GLU A 35 29.85 -4.01 -9.67
C GLU A 35 30.87 -5.02 -9.13
N GLY A 36 31.96 -5.22 -9.88
CA GLY A 36 32.92 -6.28 -9.60
C GLY A 36 32.26 -7.66 -9.69
N THR A 37 32.09 -8.31 -8.54
CA THR A 37 31.45 -9.64 -8.44
C THR A 37 30.02 -9.59 -7.89
N ASN A 38 29.54 -8.39 -7.56
CA ASN A 38 28.16 -8.17 -7.17
C ASN A 38 27.28 -7.95 -8.40
N ILE A 39 26.13 -8.61 -8.44
CA ILE A 39 25.09 -8.39 -9.44
C ILE A 39 23.85 -7.88 -8.70
N THR A 40 23.37 -6.69 -9.05
CA THR A 40 22.12 -6.13 -8.53
C THR A 40 21.07 -6.13 -9.64
N TRP A 41 19.90 -6.68 -9.35
CA TRP A 41 18.71 -6.55 -10.18
C TRP A 41 17.78 -5.52 -9.56
N SER A 42 17.39 -4.51 -10.34
CA SER A 42 16.42 -3.49 -9.96
C SER A 42 15.15 -3.68 -10.78
N CYS A 43 14.05 -4.04 -10.13
CA CYS A 43 12.77 -4.32 -10.78
C CYS A 43 11.70 -3.35 -10.29
N THR A 44 10.92 -2.79 -11.21
CA THR A 44 9.66 -2.14 -10.84
C THR A 44 8.58 -3.21 -10.70
N VAL A 45 7.84 -3.15 -9.60
CA VAL A 45 6.71 -4.04 -9.31
C VAL A 45 5.47 -3.22 -9.03
N GLU A 46 4.30 -3.80 -9.31
CA GLU A 46 2.99 -3.22 -9.04
C GLU A 46 2.19 -4.16 -8.14
N PHE A 47 1.51 -3.60 -7.14
CA PHE A 47 0.58 -4.37 -6.33
C PHE A 47 -0.70 -4.62 -7.12
N THR A 48 -1.10 -5.87 -7.21
CA THR A 48 -2.21 -6.28 -8.11
C THR A 48 -3.60 -6.06 -7.51
N ALA A 49 -3.70 -6.02 -6.18
CA ALA A 49 -4.98 -5.98 -5.47
C ALA A 49 -4.92 -5.19 -4.15
N LEU A 50 -4.03 -4.20 -4.05
CA LEU A 50 -3.89 -3.41 -2.82
C LEU A 50 -5.14 -2.56 -2.58
N LYS A 51 -5.79 -2.76 -1.43
CA LYS A 51 -6.96 -1.98 -1.00
C LYS A 51 -6.94 -1.78 0.50
N ALA A 52 -7.35 -0.60 0.95
CA ALA A 52 -7.60 -0.32 2.36
C ALA A 52 -9.08 -0.04 2.61
N ALA A 53 -9.62 -0.50 3.73
CA ALA A 53 -10.99 -0.25 4.14
C ALA A 53 -11.04 0.12 5.62
N TYR A 54 -11.93 1.05 5.98
CA TYR A 54 -12.13 1.52 7.34
C TYR A 54 -13.62 1.64 7.62
N ASP A 55 -14.00 1.24 8.82
CA ASP A 55 -15.34 1.47 9.34
C ASP A 55 -15.36 2.87 9.95
N GLY A 56 -16.42 3.65 9.75
CA GLY A 56 -16.41 5.03 10.20
C GLY A 56 -17.77 5.59 10.59
N SER A 57 -17.73 6.73 11.28
CA SER A 57 -18.91 7.52 11.58
C SER A 57 -18.61 9.01 11.50
N ALA A 58 -19.60 9.78 11.07
CA ALA A 58 -19.46 11.21 10.86
C ALA A 58 -20.67 11.98 11.41
N ARG A 59 -20.38 13.13 12.01
CA ARG A 59 -21.35 14.06 12.58
C ARG A 59 -21.09 15.48 12.05
N GLY A 60 -22.16 16.24 11.86
CA GLY A 60 -22.07 17.65 11.41
C GLY A 60 -22.12 17.81 9.88
N GLU A 61 -22.49 16.74 9.16
CA GLU A 61 -22.80 16.81 7.72
C GLU A 61 -24.05 17.67 7.47
N ASN A 62 -25.14 17.40 8.20
CA ASN A 62 -26.41 18.14 8.08
C ASN A 62 -26.76 18.97 9.33
N LEU A 63 -27.76 19.85 9.21
CA LEU A 63 -28.23 20.72 10.32
C LEU A 63 -28.68 19.92 11.55
N ALA A 64 -29.21 18.71 11.34
CA ALA A 64 -29.63 17.82 12.41
C ALA A 64 -28.47 17.33 13.28
N GLY A 65 -27.21 17.36 12.78
CA GLY A 65 -26.04 16.98 13.55
C GLY A 65 -26.13 15.57 14.11
N ILE A 66 -26.71 14.64 13.36
CA ILE A 66 -26.85 13.22 13.73
C ILE A 66 -25.54 12.51 13.38
N ASN A 67 -25.05 11.63 14.27
CA ASN A 67 -23.93 10.76 13.94
C ASN A 67 -24.43 9.63 13.04
N ARG A 68 -23.79 9.44 11.88
CA ARG A 68 -24.17 8.42 10.90
C ARG A 68 -22.95 7.64 10.45
N SER A 69 -23.13 6.34 10.22
CA SER A 69 -22.06 5.51 9.65
C SER A 69 -21.59 6.08 8.32
N LEU A 70 -20.29 6.00 8.08
CA LEU A 70 -19.62 6.45 6.87
C LEU A 70 -18.35 5.60 6.72
N ASP A 71 -18.50 4.46 6.09
CA ASP A 71 -17.36 3.58 5.82
C ASP A 71 -16.63 4.08 4.58
N VAL A 72 -15.33 3.85 4.52
CA VAL A 72 -14.48 4.29 3.42
C VAL A 72 -13.62 3.15 2.91
N GLU A 73 -13.57 3.03 1.58
CA GLU A 73 -12.63 2.19 0.87
C GLU A 73 -11.66 3.08 0.07
N ALA A 74 -10.36 2.81 0.23
CA ALA A 74 -9.31 3.39 -0.60
C ALA A 74 -8.86 2.37 -1.64
N ASN A 75 -9.05 2.74 -2.90
CA ASN A 75 -8.58 2.00 -4.07
C ASN A 75 -7.30 2.66 -4.57
N PHE A 76 -6.17 1.93 -4.50
CA PHE A 76 -4.89 2.44 -4.94
C PHE A 76 -4.78 2.38 -6.47
N LEU A 77 -4.39 3.48 -7.08
CA LEU A 77 -4.24 3.63 -8.53
C LEU A 77 -2.80 3.31 -8.91
N HIS A 78 -2.60 2.17 -9.58
CA HIS A 78 -1.27 1.69 -9.99
C HIS A 78 -0.20 1.74 -8.87
N PRO A 79 -0.47 1.20 -7.68
CA PRO A 79 0.49 1.18 -6.57
C PRO A 79 1.75 0.43 -6.97
N ARG A 80 2.87 1.13 -7.03
CA ARG A 80 4.15 0.59 -7.49
C ARG A 80 5.23 0.66 -6.43
N GLY A 81 6.24 -0.19 -6.59
CA GLY A 81 7.47 -0.15 -5.82
C GLY A 81 8.66 -0.55 -6.67
N VAL A 82 9.85 -0.28 -6.17
CA VAL A 82 11.11 -0.73 -6.73
C VAL A 82 11.74 -1.68 -5.73
N ILE A 83 12.05 -2.89 -6.20
CA ILE A 83 12.77 -3.89 -5.43
C ILE A 83 14.17 -4.04 -6.03
N GLN A 84 15.18 -3.99 -5.18
CA GLN A 84 16.55 -4.30 -5.57
C GLN A 84 17.01 -5.56 -4.86
N VAL A 85 17.41 -6.56 -5.63
CA VAL A 85 17.94 -7.81 -5.13
C VAL A 85 19.39 -7.93 -5.56
N GLN A 86 20.28 -8.21 -4.61
CA GLN A 86 21.70 -8.35 -4.86
C GLN A 86 22.13 -9.81 -4.67
N PHE A 87 23.01 -10.26 -5.57
CA PHE A 87 23.60 -11.58 -5.55
C PHE A 87 25.12 -11.42 -5.65
N PHE A 88 25.86 -12.28 -4.94
CA PHE A 88 27.31 -12.36 -5.01
C PHE A 88 27.74 -13.82 -5.15
N ARG A 89 28.34 -14.19 -6.30
CA ARG A 89 28.82 -15.56 -6.54
C ARG A 89 27.77 -16.63 -6.14
N SER A 90 28.12 -17.51 -5.20
CA SER A 90 27.30 -18.62 -4.69
C SER A 90 26.55 -18.28 -3.39
N THR A 91 26.47 -17.01 -2.99
CA THR A 91 25.68 -16.61 -1.82
C THR A 91 24.21 -16.51 -2.16
N LEU A 92 23.38 -16.62 -1.13
CA LEU A 92 21.95 -16.37 -1.26
C LEU A 92 21.70 -14.92 -1.69
N PRO A 93 20.68 -14.66 -2.53
CA PRO A 93 20.19 -13.32 -2.76
C PRO A 93 19.82 -12.63 -1.47
N ILE A 94 20.06 -11.32 -1.43
CA ILE A 94 19.58 -10.45 -0.37
C ILE A 94 18.74 -9.33 -0.96
N LEU A 95 17.73 -8.90 -0.21
CA LEU A 95 17.00 -7.67 -0.49
C LEU A 95 17.92 -6.48 -0.19
N LYS A 96 18.49 -5.86 -1.23
CA LYS A 96 19.36 -4.68 -1.10
C LYS A 96 18.56 -3.43 -0.76
N SER A 97 17.43 -3.24 -1.43
CA SER A 97 16.51 -2.14 -1.12
C SER A 97 15.08 -2.44 -1.53
N TRP A 98 14.16 -1.81 -0.82
CA TRP A 98 12.73 -1.78 -1.12
C TRP A 98 12.27 -0.33 -1.03
N ARG A 99 11.56 0.14 -2.05
CA ARG A 99 11.03 1.49 -2.09
C ARG A 99 9.64 1.50 -2.70
N VAL A 100 8.66 1.92 -1.93
CA VAL A 100 7.30 2.19 -2.40
C VAL A 100 7.32 3.52 -3.17
N LEU A 101 6.76 3.54 -4.39
CA LEU A 101 6.53 4.78 -5.15
C LEU A 101 5.29 5.51 -4.58
N PRO A 102 5.08 6.80 -4.91
CA PRO A 102 3.90 7.53 -4.44
C PRO A 102 2.61 6.73 -4.64
N LEU A 103 1.80 6.65 -3.58
CA LEU A 103 0.55 5.91 -3.55
C LEU A 103 -0.61 6.85 -3.88
N ASP A 104 -0.99 6.88 -5.15
CA ASP A 104 -2.22 7.53 -5.57
C ASP A 104 -3.41 6.66 -5.20
N MET A 105 -4.50 7.29 -4.73
CA MET A 105 -5.70 6.56 -4.33
C MET A 105 -6.98 7.35 -4.61
N SER A 106 -8.04 6.62 -4.95
CA SER A 106 -9.41 7.10 -4.97
C SER A 106 -10.16 6.57 -3.76
N LEU A 107 -11.03 7.40 -3.18
CA LEU A 107 -11.85 7.02 -2.05
C LEU A 107 -13.27 6.74 -2.51
N SER A 108 -13.90 5.73 -1.93
CA SER A 108 -15.30 5.39 -2.10
C SER A 108 -15.95 5.29 -0.75
N PHE A 109 -17.08 5.97 -0.56
CA PHE A 109 -17.81 6.00 0.69
C PHE A 109 -19.04 5.10 0.60
N SER A 110 -19.44 4.48 1.71
CA SER A 110 -20.66 3.65 1.75
C SER A 110 -21.94 4.44 1.47
N ARG A 111 -21.90 5.76 1.65
CA ARG A 111 -22.93 6.73 1.22
C ARG A 111 -22.27 8.05 0.86
N GLU A 112 -22.98 8.85 0.07
CA GLU A 112 -22.52 10.22 -0.22
C GLU A 112 -22.63 11.09 1.05
N PRO A 113 -21.55 11.72 1.52
CA PRO A 113 -21.61 12.64 2.65
C PRO A 113 -22.29 13.95 2.22
N ASP A 114 -23.21 14.46 3.04
CA ASP A 114 -23.93 15.72 2.77
C ASP A 114 -23.01 16.93 3.07
N LEU A 115 -22.03 17.13 2.20
CA LEU A 115 -20.98 18.14 2.33
C LEU A 115 -20.90 18.97 1.05
N ASN A 116 -20.60 20.26 1.20
CA ASN A 116 -20.21 21.07 0.05
C ASN A 116 -18.84 20.61 -0.50
N ALA A 117 -18.54 21.01 -1.74
CA ALA A 117 -17.33 20.59 -2.44
C ALA A 117 -16.03 20.84 -1.66
N GLN A 118 -15.92 21.99 -0.98
CA GLN A 118 -14.73 22.33 -0.20
C GLN A 118 -14.55 21.40 1.01
N ARG A 119 -15.62 21.16 1.77
CA ARG A 119 -15.57 20.28 2.95
C ARG A 119 -15.34 18.82 2.55
N ARG A 120 -15.95 18.38 1.46
CA ARG A 120 -15.70 17.05 0.88
C ARG A 120 -14.24 16.89 0.51
N LYS A 121 -13.67 17.86 -0.20
CA LYS A 121 -12.24 17.84 -0.57
C LYS A 121 -11.34 17.78 0.66
N SER A 122 -11.58 18.60 1.68
CA SER A 122 -10.80 18.55 2.92
C SER A 122 -10.89 17.20 3.64
N LEU A 123 -12.07 16.57 3.67
CA LEU A 123 -12.23 15.23 4.22
C LEU A 123 -11.43 14.19 3.41
N GLU A 124 -11.53 14.24 2.08
CA GLU A 124 -10.81 13.32 1.20
C GLU A 124 -9.30 13.49 1.31
N ASP A 125 -8.79 14.72 1.31
CA ASP A 125 -7.34 15.02 1.42
C ASP A 125 -6.78 14.50 2.76
N GLU A 126 -7.49 14.74 3.86
CA GLU A 126 -7.06 14.29 5.19
C GLU A 126 -7.09 12.76 5.31
N MET A 127 -8.12 12.11 4.78
CA MET A 127 -8.16 10.64 4.75
C MET A 127 -7.06 10.05 3.87
N LYS A 128 -6.82 10.60 2.67
CA LYS A 128 -5.73 10.13 1.80
C LYS A 128 -4.38 10.22 2.50
N ARG A 129 -4.16 11.29 3.27
CA ARG A 129 -2.95 11.47 4.08
C ARG A 129 -2.81 10.37 5.14
N HIS A 130 -3.80 10.18 6.01
CA HIS A 130 -3.74 9.17 7.09
C HIS A 130 -3.69 7.74 6.55
N ILE A 131 -4.48 7.42 5.52
CA ILE A 131 -4.46 6.10 4.87
C ILE A 131 -3.10 5.85 4.22
N GLY A 132 -2.55 6.87 3.55
CA GLY A 132 -1.21 6.80 2.94
C GLY A 132 -0.13 6.53 3.98
N GLU A 133 -0.14 7.24 5.11
CA GLU A 133 0.79 7.04 6.23
C GLU A 133 0.66 5.62 6.81
N ALA A 134 -0.56 5.18 7.10
CA ALA A 134 -0.83 3.86 7.67
C ALA A 134 -0.40 2.71 6.74
N VAL A 135 -0.76 2.79 5.45
CA VAL A 135 -0.37 1.76 4.46
C VAL A 135 1.13 1.76 4.24
N THR A 136 1.77 2.92 4.17
CA THR A 136 3.23 3.02 4.07
C THR A 136 3.91 2.34 5.26
N GLY A 137 3.39 2.52 6.48
CA GLY A 137 3.88 1.82 7.68
C GLY A 137 3.81 0.29 7.54
N VAL A 138 2.73 -0.25 6.98
CA VAL A 138 2.61 -1.70 6.72
C VAL A 138 3.59 -2.16 5.63
N LEU A 139 3.77 -1.37 4.57
CA LEU A 139 4.62 -1.72 3.43
C LEU A 139 6.12 -1.70 3.74
N TYR A 140 6.57 -0.82 4.64
CA TYR A 140 7.97 -0.76 5.09
C TYR A 140 8.24 -1.53 6.38
N GLY A 141 7.20 -1.91 7.13
CA GLY A 141 7.32 -2.76 8.31
C GLY A 141 7.16 -4.24 7.97
N PRO A 142 6.01 -4.86 8.31
CA PRO A 142 5.80 -6.30 8.16
C PRO A 142 5.95 -6.80 6.72
N PHE A 143 5.49 -6.05 5.71
CA PHE A 143 5.61 -6.51 4.33
C PHE A 143 7.06 -6.57 3.84
N GLN A 144 7.90 -5.61 4.23
CA GLN A 144 9.31 -5.63 3.87
C GLN A 144 10.05 -6.80 4.56
N GLN A 145 9.65 -7.16 5.78
CA GLN A 145 10.17 -8.34 6.47
C GLN A 145 9.80 -9.62 5.70
N ASP A 146 8.54 -9.76 5.28
CA ASP A 146 8.07 -10.89 4.47
C ASP A 146 8.80 -10.97 3.11
N LEU A 147 9.03 -9.82 2.46
CA LEU A 147 9.82 -9.75 1.23
C LEU A 147 11.26 -10.23 1.43
N ASN A 148 11.91 -9.80 2.52
CA ASN A 148 13.28 -10.20 2.82
C ASN A 148 13.40 -11.72 3.06
N GLY A 149 12.43 -12.31 3.76
CA GLY A 149 12.33 -13.76 3.92
C GLY A 149 12.16 -14.48 2.58
N THR A 150 11.21 -14.03 1.77
CA THR A 150 10.91 -14.63 0.45
C THR A 150 12.12 -14.60 -0.49
N VAL A 151 12.86 -13.49 -0.54
CA VAL A 151 14.06 -13.36 -1.36
C VAL A 151 15.11 -14.39 -0.94
N SER A 152 15.29 -14.58 0.36
CA SER A 152 16.25 -15.56 0.91
C SER A 152 15.83 -17.01 0.61
N ASP A 153 14.53 -17.31 0.66
CA ASP A 153 13.97 -18.67 0.50
C ASP A 153 13.88 -19.14 -0.96
N ALA A 154 13.66 -18.25 -1.93
CA ALA A 154 13.46 -18.59 -3.33
C ALA A 154 14.63 -19.39 -3.96
N MET A 155 15.80 -19.37 -3.34
CA MET A 155 16.97 -20.15 -3.77
C MET A 155 17.12 -21.49 -3.05
N VAL A 156 16.58 -21.67 -1.83
CA VAL A 156 16.57 -22.97 -1.14
C VAL A 156 15.80 -24.00 -1.96
N LEU A 157 14.63 -23.61 -2.48
CA LEU A 157 13.79 -24.47 -3.32
C LEU A 157 14.44 -24.83 -4.66
N ARG A 158 15.29 -23.96 -5.21
CA ARG A 158 16.05 -24.28 -6.44
C ARG A 158 17.26 -25.16 -6.15
N ALA A 159 17.92 -25.02 -5.00
CA ALA A 159 19.06 -25.87 -4.62
C ALA A 159 18.63 -27.29 -4.22
N SER A 160 17.45 -27.45 -3.62
CA SER A 160 16.90 -28.77 -3.24
C SER A 160 16.30 -29.56 -4.40
N PHE A 161 16.04 -28.93 -5.55
CA PHE A 161 15.55 -29.62 -6.76
C PHE A 161 16.68 -30.32 -7.55
N TRP A 162 17.94 -30.10 -7.16
CA TRP A 162 19.15 -30.71 -7.75
C TRP A 162 19.92 -31.59 -6.74
N ARG A 163 19.24 -32.14 -5.74
CA ARG A 163 19.79 -33.19 -4.87
C ARG A 163 18.96 -34.46 -4.96
#